data_AF-A0A8J6DM87-F1
#
_entry.id   AF-A0A8J6DM87-F1
#
_cell.length_a   1.000
_cell.length_b   1.000
_cell.length_c   1.000
_cell.angle_alpha   90.00
_cell.angle_beta   90.00
_cell.angle_gamma   90.00
#
_symmetry.space_group_name_H-M   'P 1'
#
loop_
_entity.id
_entity.type
_entity.pdbx_description
1 polymer ?
#
loop_
_entity_poly.entity_id
_entity_poly.type
_entity_poly.pdbx_seq_one_letter_code
_entity_poly.pdbx_strand_id
1 'polypeptide(L)'
;PLGRTAPQSELCACARGRTRARGRRVPALPPPPAPYNLAGEEEAPAESEGGELRGGSSRVVETSDWEKSQLARVGSFPLPLSLAHTTPPPAPARALAASRPGAPARRSQSLGAAGAPRGCPRPPGLGGRTAGGMWRLVPPKLGRLSRSLKLAALGSLLVLMVLHSPSLLASWQRNELADRRFLQLNKCPACFGTSWCRRFLNGQVVFEAWGRLRLLDFLNVKNVYFAQYGEPREGGRRRVVLKRLGSQRELAQLDQSICKRATGRPRCDLLQAMPRTEFARLNGDVRLLTPEAVEGWSDLVHCPSQRLLDRLVRRYAETKDSGSFLLRNLKDSERMQLLLTLAFNPEPLVLQSFPSDEGWPFAKYLGACGRMVAVNYVGEELWSYFNAPWEKRVDLAWQLMEIAEQLTNNDFEFALYLLDVSFDNFAVGPRDGKVIIVDAENVLVADKRLIRQNKPENWDVWYESKFDDCDKEACLSFSKEVLCARATVDHNYYAICQNLLSRHATWRGTSGGLLHDPPSEIAKDGRLEALLDECANPKKRYGRFQAAKELREYLAQLSNN
;
A
#
# COMPACT_ATOMS: atom_id res chain seq x y z
N PRO A 1 -53.96 35.07 16.45
CA PRO A 1 -53.51 36.48 16.32
C PRO A 1 -52.78 36.69 14.98
N LEU A 2 -53.42 37.42 14.06
CA LEU A 2 -52.86 37.83 12.77
C LEU A 2 -52.39 39.28 12.86
N GLY A 3 -51.34 39.66 12.11
CA GLY A 3 -50.89 41.05 12.03
C GLY A 3 -49.61 41.23 11.21
N ARG A 4 -49.74 41.77 9.99
CA ARG A 4 -48.60 42.31 9.22
C ARG A 4 -48.44 43.79 9.56
N THR A 5 -47.25 44.36 9.41
CA THR A 5 -46.99 45.54 8.54
C THR A 5 -45.52 45.95 8.50
N ALA A 6 -45.12 46.55 7.38
CA ALA A 6 -43.95 47.40 7.21
C ALA A 6 -44.21 48.35 6.02
N PRO A 7 -43.78 49.62 6.12
CA PRO A 7 -43.07 50.31 5.02
C PRO A 7 -41.70 50.86 5.54
N GLN A 8 -40.66 51.18 4.76
CA GLN A 8 -40.54 52.16 3.66
C GLN A 8 -40.86 53.62 4.10
N SER A 9 -40.15 54.68 3.72
CA SER A 9 -38.87 54.84 2.95
C SER A 9 -38.38 56.32 3.09
N GLU A 10 -37.41 56.75 2.26
CA GLU A 10 -37.05 58.18 1.97
C GLU A 10 -36.23 58.97 3.03
N LEU A 11 -35.48 60.05 2.71
CA LEU A 11 -34.77 60.47 1.47
C LEU A 11 -33.58 61.44 1.79
N CYS A 12 -32.88 61.87 0.75
CA CYS A 12 -31.67 62.72 0.72
C CYS A 12 -31.74 64.10 1.43
N ALA A 13 -30.56 64.58 1.88
CA ALA A 13 -30.17 65.98 1.81
C ALA A 13 -28.63 66.14 1.69
N CYS A 14 -28.15 67.18 0.99
CA CYS A 14 -26.72 67.47 0.81
C CYS A 14 -26.32 68.80 1.48
N ALA A 15 -25.06 68.91 1.93
CA ALA A 15 -24.42 70.18 2.25
C ALA A 15 -22.96 70.20 1.77
N ARG A 16 -22.49 71.33 1.24
CA ARG A 16 -21.11 71.54 0.75
C ARG A 16 -20.36 72.48 1.71
N GLY A 17 -19.09 72.19 1.99
CA GLY A 17 -18.17 73.11 2.68
C GLY A 17 -16.72 72.87 2.26
N ARG A 18 -15.98 73.92 1.91
CA ARG A 18 -14.55 73.86 1.53
C ARG A 18 -13.70 74.55 2.61
N THR A 19 -12.54 74.00 2.98
CA THR A 19 -11.20 74.52 2.58
C THR A 19 -9.99 73.91 3.32
N ARG A 20 -8.89 73.77 2.57
CA ARG A 20 -7.45 73.85 2.96
C ARG A 20 -6.92 73.21 4.26
N ALA A 21 -6.48 71.96 4.10
CA ALA A 21 -5.06 71.54 4.17
C ALA A 21 -4.11 72.08 5.27
N ARG A 22 -3.61 71.16 6.11
CA ARG A 22 -2.18 71.00 6.47
C ARG A 22 -1.89 69.51 6.67
N GLY A 23 -0.72 69.03 6.23
CA GLY A 23 -0.42 67.60 6.14
C GLY A 23 0.37 67.01 7.31
N ARG A 24 0.27 65.68 7.49
CA ARG A 24 1.23 64.84 8.23
C ARG A 24 1.46 63.52 7.49
N ARG A 25 2.56 62.83 7.80
CA ARG A 25 3.17 61.77 6.98
C ARG A 25 2.50 60.41 7.17
N VAL A 26 2.45 59.62 6.10
CA VAL A 26 2.26 58.15 6.11
C VAL A 26 3.64 57.51 5.89
N PRO A 27 4.06 56.47 6.62
CA PRO A 27 5.32 55.76 6.36
C PRO A 27 5.24 54.95 5.07
N ALA A 28 6.33 54.90 4.30
CA ALA A 28 6.42 54.15 3.06
C ALA A 28 6.79 52.68 3.30
N LEU A 29 6.30 51.79 2.43
CA LEU A 29 6.76 50.41 2.31
C LEU A 29 8.16 50.35 1.68
N PRO A 30 9.01 49.36 2.04
CA PRO A 30 10.29 49.14 1.37
C PRO A 30 10.08 48.60 -0.06
N PRO A 31 10.99 48.89 -1.01
CA PRO A 31 10.93 48.34 -2.37
C PRO A 31 11.37 46.85 -2.41
N PRO A 32 10.94 46.10 -3.44
CA PRO A 32 11.40 44.73 -3.65
C PRO A 32 12.86 44.67 -4.14
N PRO A 33 13.60 43.57 -3.88
CA PRO A 33 14.95 43.37 -4.39
C PRO A 33 14.97 43.15 -5.92
N ALA A 34 16.05 43.62 -6.56
CA ALA A 34 16.32 43.42 -7.98
C ALA A 34 16.83 41.99 -8.28
N PRO A 35 16.67 41.49 -9.53
CA PRO A 35 17.11 40.13 -9.88
C PRO A 35 18.63 40.02 -10.03
N TYR A 36 19.17 38.87 -9.63
CA TYR A 36 20.55 38.47 -9.96
C TYR A 36 20.61 37.92 -11.39
N ASN A 37 21.63 38.36 -12.15
CA ASN A 37 21.90 37.85 -13.50
C ASN A 37 22.71 36.54 -13.46
N LEU A 38 22.56 35.72 -14.50
CA LEU A 38 23.33 34.50 -14.74
C LEU A 38 24.43 34.73 -15.78
N ALA A 39 25.68 34.54 -15.37
CA ALA A 39 26.84 34.22 -16.20
C ALA A 39 27.95 33.66 -15.27
N GLY A 40 28.80 32.71 -15.68
CA GLY A 40 28.76 31.94 -16.92
C GLY A 40 30.15 31.47 -17.37
N GLU A 41 30.56 30.28 -16.93
CA GLU A 41 31.79 29.54 -17.28
C GLU A 41 31.46 28.04 -17.10
N GLU A 42 32.12 27.04 -17.69
CA GLU A 42 32.77 26.74 -18.97
C GLU A 42 33.13 25.22 -18.87
N GLU A 43 33.53 24.52 -19.94
CA GLU A 43 33.66 23.05 -19.91
C GLU A 43 35.10 22.52 -19.75
N ALA A 44 35.25 21.49 -18.90
CA ALA A 44 36.30 20.43 -18.99
C ALA A 44 37.78 20.86 -18.75
N PRO A 45 38.75 19.93 -18.68
CA PRO A 45 38.67 18.46 -18.67
C PRO A 45 39.21 17.82 -17.37
N ALA A 46 39.47 16.50 -17.41
CA ALA A 46 40.00 15.70 -16.30
C ALA A 46 41.49 15.38 -16.46
N GLU A 47 42.18 15.13 -15.34
CA GLU A 47 43.46 14.41 -15.30
C GLU A 47 43.62 13.66 -13.96
N SER A 48 44.76 13.01 -13.72
CA SER A 48 44.84 11.74 -12.95
C SER A 48 45.96 11.62 -11.90
N GLU A 49 45.97 10.46 -11.23
CA GLU A 49 47.06 9.85 -10.43
C GLU A 49 47.23 10.20 -8.93
N GLY A 50 47.34 9.13 -8.13
CA GLY A 50 48.54 8.85 -7.32
C GLY A 50 48.82 9.69 -6.06
N GLY A 51 48.56 9.13 -4.86
CA GLY A 51 49.00 9.72 -3.59
C GLY A 51 48.75 8.86 -2.36
N GLU A 52 49.65 7.93 -2.05
CA GLU A 52 49.59 7.07 -0.85
C GLU A 52 50.41 7.66 0.32
N LEU A 53 49.91 7.59 1.57
CA LEU A 53 50.60 7.11 2.79
C LEU A 53 50.05 7.67 4.13
N ARG A 54 49.80 6.75 5.08
CA ARG A 54 50.02 6.83 6.55
C ARG A 54 49.39 7.97 7.39
N GLY A 55 48.21 7.68 7.96
CA GLY A 55 48.04 7.28 9.38
C GLY A 55 48.31 8.28 10.53
N GLY A 56 47.42 8.34 11.53
CA GLY A 56 47.60 9.21 12.71
C GLY A 56 46.56 9.15 13.85
N SER A 57 46.53 8.04 14.59
CA SER A 57 46.03 7.87 15.98
C SER A 57 44.64 8.40 16.43
N SER A 58 43.90 7.52 17.11
CA SER A 58 42.68 7.83 17.89
C SER A 58 42.89 8.86 19.01
N ARG A 59 41.79 9.53 19.41
CA ARG A 59 41.56 9.92 20.81
C ARG A 59 40.11 9.64 21.23
N VAL A 60 39.98 8.81 22.26
CA VAL A 60 38.74 8.59 23.02
C VAL A 60 38.55 9.75 23.99
N VAL A 61 37.30 10.15 24.23
CA VAL A 61 36.91 10.97 25.38
C VAL A 61 35.69 10.32 26.03
N GLU A 62 35.93 9.52 27.06
CA GLU A 62 34.91 9.17 28.05
C GLU A 62 34.89 10.27 29.12
N THR A 63 33.69 10.64 29.59
CA THR A 63 33.50 11.34 30.87
C THR A 63 32.29 10.74 31.56
N SER A 64 32.49 10.26 32.79
CA SER A 64 31.54 9.47 33.57
C SER A 64 30.50 10.29 34.34
N ASP A 65 29.40 9.63 34.66
CA ASP A 65 28.58 9.70 35.88
C ASP A 65 28.62 10.96 36.76
N TRP A 66 27.42 11.46 37.09
CA TRP A 66 27.11 12.00 38.42
C TRP A 66 25.75 11.49 38.90
N GLU A 67 25.72 10.95 40.11
CA GLU A 67 24.52 10.32 40.71
C GLU A 67 23.74 11.25 41.65
N LYS A 68 22.43 10.95 41.77
CA LYS A 68 21.57 11.07 42.98
C LYS A 68 21.58 12.39 43.78
N SER A 69 20.41 13.02 43.88
CA SER A 69 19.54 12.95 45.09
C SER A 69 18.71 14.22 45.34
N GLN A 70 17.41 14.06 45.63
CA GLN A 70 16.72 14.56 46.84
C GLN A 70 15.22 14.16 46.80
N LEU A 71 14.55 14.09 47.96
CA LEU A 71 13.23 13.44 48.11
C LEU A 71 12.30 14.14 49.12
N ALA A 72 11.11 14.55 48.68
CA ALA A 72 9.91 14.83 49.49
C ALA A 72 8.66 14.66 48.59
N ARG A 73 7.55 13.98 48.93
CA ARG A 73 6.69 13.93 50.14
C ARG A 73 5.97 15.27 50.42
N VAL A 74 4.65 15.36 50.59
CA VAL A 74 3.53 14.38 50.60
C VAL A 74 2.21 15.08 50.19
N GLY A 75 1.24 14.35 49.63
CA GLY A 75 -0.15 14.80 49.41
C GLY A 75 -1.02 13.62 48.90
N SER A 76 -2.29 13.49 49.31
CA SER A 76 -2.97 12.18 49.26
C SER A 76 -4.48 12.19 48.98
N PHE A 77 -4.92 11.27 48.09
CA PHE A 77 -6.30 10.79 47.83
C PHE A 77 -7.36 11.80 47.31
N PRO A 78 -8.50 11.33 46.72
CA PRO A 78 -8.89 9.95 46.38
C PRO A 78 -9.19 9.67 44.89
N LEU A 79 -9.32 8.38 44.54
CA LEU A 79 -9.80 7.84 43.26
C LEU A 79 -11.33 7.61 43.28
N PRO A 80 -12.03 7.70 42.13
CA PRO A 80 -13.31 7.00 41.90
C PRO A 80 -13.07 5.54 41.46
N LEU A 81 -14.02 4.64 41.76
CA LEU A 81 -13.87 3.20 41.52
C LEU A 81 -14.25 2.76 40.09
N SER A 82 -13.63 1.68 39.61
CA SER A 82 -14.15 0.85 38.52
C SER A 82 -15.23 -0.11 39.03
N LEU A 83 -16.26 -0.36 38.22
CA LEU A 83 -17.24 -1.43 38.46
C LEU A 83 -16.81 -2.72 37.75
N ALA A 84 -17.04 -3.86 38.39
CA ALA A 84 -16.66 -5.19 37.89
C ALA A 84 -17.87 -6.00 37.39
N HIS A 85 -17.60 -7.04 36.60
CA HIS A 85 -18.56 -8.09 36.26
C HIS A 85 -18.30 -9.35 37.11
N THR A 86 -19.34 -9.91 37.73
CA THR A 86 -19.28 -11.19 38.46
C THR A 86 -20.61 -11.96 38.36
N THR A 87 -20.55 -13.20 37.87
CA THR A 87 -21.47 -14.31 38.19
C THR A 87 -20.97 -15.00 39.50
N PRO A 88 -21.55 -16.09 40.09
CA PRO A 88 -22.62 -17.01 39.65
C PRO A 88 -23.71 -17.29 40.76
N PRO A 89 -24.10 -18.53 41.20
CA PRO A 89 -25.12 -19.43 40.62
C PRO A 89 -26.48 -19.62 41.43
N PRO A 90 -27.02 -20.81 41.86
CA PRO A 90 -28.34 -21.27 41.34
C PRO A 90 -29.42 -21.87 42.31
N ALA A 91 -30.69 -21.93 41.83
CA ALA A 91 -31.81 -22.86 42.21
C ALA A 91 -32.44 -22.71 43.63
N PRO A 92 -33.54 -23.40 44.05
CA PRO A 92 -34.37 -24.46 43.39
C PRO A 92 -35.94 -24.40 43.57
N ALA A 93 -36.67 -25.42 43.03
CA ALA A 93 -38.06 -25.87 43.36
C ALA A 93 -39.26 -24.93 43.01
N ARG A 94 -40.55 -25.31 42.80
CA ARG A 94 -41.42 -26.54 42.70
C ARG A 94 -42.80 -26.03 42.13
N ALA A 95 -43.86 -26.76 41.70
CA ALA A 95 -44.18 -28.12 41.19
C ALA A 95 -45.69 -28.15 40.73
N LEU A 96 -46.28 -29.33 40.40
CA LEU A 96 -47.68 -29.61 39.96
C LEU A 96 -48.06 -29.15 38.51
N ALA A 97 -49.01 -29.72 37.76
CA ALA A 97 -49.62 -31.07 37.66
C ALA A 97 -50.60 -31.13 36.44
N ALA A 98 -51.10 -32.25 35.90
CA ALA A 98 -50.55 -33.61 35.64
C ALA A 98 -51.61 -34.50 34.92
N SER A 99 -51.31 -35.17 33.78
CA SER A 99 -52.08 -36.37 33.34
C SER A 99 -51.34 -37.29 32.32
N ARG A 100 -51.90 -38.49 32.10
CA ARG A 100 -51.42 -39.68 31.31
C ARG A 100 -52.67 -40.53 30.93
N PRO A 101 -52.62 -41.71 30.23
CA PRO A 101 -51.48 -42.55 29.81
C PRO A 101 -51.50 -43.04 28.33
N GLY A 102 -50.49 -43.84 27.92
CA GLY A 102 -50.49 -44.64 26.69
C GLY A 102 -49.15 -45.40 26.47
N ALA A 103 -49.18 -46.73 26.33
CA ALA A 103 -48.02 -47.64 26.20
C ALA A 103 -48.53 -49.05 25.73
N PRO A 104 -47.72 -50.10 25.46
CA PRO A 104 -46.26 -50.25 25.66
C PRO A 104 -45.47 -51.04 24.55
N ALA A 105 -44.21 -51.40 24.86
CA ALA A 105 -43.42 -52.52 24.31
C ALA A 105 -42.78 -52.37 22.90
N ARG A 106 -41.61 -52.97 22.58
CA ARG A 106 -40.72 -53.90 23.36
C ARG A 106 -39.23 -53.78 22.97
N ARG A 107 -38.38 -54.39 23.82
CA ARG A 107 -36.95 -54.80 23.71
C ARG A 107 -36.48 -55.33 22.32
N SER A 108 -35.18 -55.44 21.96
CA SER A 108 -33.91 -55.50 22.75
C SER A 108 -32.63 -55.45 21.84
N GLN A 109 -31.45 -55.14 22.45
CA GLN A 109 -30.09 -55.76 22.32
C GLN A 109 -29.47 -56.15 20.94
N SER A 110 -28.15 -56.27 20.72
CA SER A 110 -26.90 -55.70 21.30
C SER A 110 -25.66 -56.27 20.59
N LEU A 111 -24.58 -55.49 20.41
CA LEU A 111 -23.15 -55.91 20.26
C LEU A 111 -22.72 -56.83 19.07
N GLY A 112 -21.47 -56.67 18.59
CA GLY A 112 -20.64 -57.83 18.17
C GLY A 112 -19.94 -57.86 16.78
N ALA A 113 -18.78 -57.20 16.67
CA ALA A 113 -17.56 -57.57 15.93
C ALA A 113 -17.53 -58.49 14.65
N ALA A 114 -16.90 -57.94 13.59
CA ALA A 114 -15.83 -58.49 12.73
C ALA A 114 -15.94 -59.85 11.96
N GLY A 115 -15.57 -59.85 10.67
CA GLY A 115 -15.19 -61.06 9.93
C GLY A 115 -15.19 -60.96 8.37
N ALA A 116 -14.11 -61.41 7.72
CA ALA A 116 -14.01 -61.77 6.29
C ALA A 116 -13.50 -63.26 6.22
N PRO A 117 -13.08 -63.91 5.11
CA PRO A 117 -12.88 -63.46 3.69
C PRO A 117 -13.21 -64.55 2.61
N ARG A 118 -12.61 -64.43 1.39
CA ARG A 118 -12.26 -65.45 0.34
C ARG A 118 -13.10 -65.50 -0.95
N GLY A 119 -12.40 -65.62 -2.10
CA GLY A 119 -12.95 -65.97 -3.43
C GLY A 119 -12.04 -65.60 -4.62
N CYS A 120 -11.58 -66.59 -5.39
CA CYS A 120 -10.77 -66.50 -6.64
C CYS A 120 -11.07 -67.78 -7.48
N PRO A 121 -10.83 -67.86 -8.83
CA PRO A 121 -9.70 -67.26 -9.58
C PRO A 121 -10.00 -66.72 -11.02
N ARG A 122 -8.90 -66.51 -11.79
CA ARG A 122 -8.70 -66.08 -13.20
C ARG A 122 -9.31 -67.03 -14.27
N PRO A 123 -9.51 -66.64 -15.57
CA PRO A 123 -8.44 -66.26 -16.53
C PRO A 123 -8.83 -65.11 -17.53
N PRO A 124 -8.32 -64.97 -18.79
CA PRO A 124 -7.34 -63.89 -19.05
C PRO A 124 -7.55 -63.01 -20.31
N GLY A 125 -6.87 -61.85 -20.32
CA GLY A 125 -6.27 -61.29 -21.55
C GLY A 125 -6.81 -59.95 -22.10
N LEU A 126 -5.88 -59.24 -22.77
CA LEU A 126 -6.05 -58.14 -23.74
C LEU A 126 -6.62 -56.78 -23.29
N GLY A 127 -5.96 -55.70 -23.76
CA GLY A 127 -6.62 -54.46 -24.18
C GLY A 127 -6.98 -53.42 -23.11
N GLY A 128 -5.99 -52.87 -22.39
CA GLY A 128 -6.24 -51.76 -21.47
C GLY A 128 -6.53 -50.41 -22.16
N ARG A 129 -7.39 -49.58 -21.55
CA ARG A 129 -7.38 -48.11 -21.66
C ARG A 129 -8.05 -47.47 -20.45
N THR A 130 -7.38 -46.50 -19.83
CA THR A 130 -7.82 -45.81 -18.62
C THR A 130 -8.87 -44.74 -18.91
N ALA A 131 -10.06 -44.87 -18.32
CA ALA A 131 -11.13 -43.86 -18.39
C ALA A 131 -10.92 -42.75 -17.34
N GLY A 132 -9.83 -41.99 -17.44
CA GLY A 132 -9.62 -40.77 -16.66
C GLY A 132 -10.52 -39.65 -17.20
N GLY A 133 -11.50 -39.21 -16.41
CA GLY A 133 -12.53 -38.23 -16.78
C GLY A 133 -12.02 -36.79 -16.90
N MET A 134 -11.07 -36.54 -17.81
CA MET A 134 -10.51 -35.22 -18.05
C MET A 134 -11.54 -34.33 -18.77
N TRP A 135 -12.08 -33.34 -18.05
CA TRP A 135 -12.92 -32.27 -18.60
C TRP A 135 -12.10 -31.35 -19.51
N ARG A 136 -11.77 -31.84 -20.71
CA ARG A 136 -11.24 -31.00 -21.79
C ARG A 136 -12.32 -29.97 -22.12
N LEU A 137 -12.06 -28.70 -21.81
CA LEU A 137 -12.77 -27.58 -22.44
C LEU A 137 -12.52 -27.67 -23.95
N VAL A 138 -13.46 -28.29 -24.66
CA VAL A 138 -13.43 -28.37 -26.13
C VAL A 138 -13.61 -26.94 -26.63
N PRO A 139 -12.59 -26.34 -27.29
CA PRO A 139 -12.78 -25.02 -27.87
C PRO A 139 -13.94 -25.09 -28.86
N PRO A 140 -14.91 -24.16 -28.81
CA PRO A 140 -16.10 -24.23 -29.65
C PRO A 140 -15.65 -24.30 -31.12
N LYS A 141 -16.05 -25.37 -31.83
CA LYS A 141 -15.59 -25.61 -33.19
C LYS A 141 -16.26 -24.65 -34.17
N LEU A 142 -15.74 -23.41 -34.24
CA LEU A 142 -16.12 -22.36 -35.21
C LEU A 142 -16.03 -22.86 -36.67
N GLY A 143 -15.36 -23.98 -36.94
CA GLY A 143 -15.43 -24.70 -38.21
C GLY A 143 -16.85 -25.12 -38.65
N ARG A 144 -17.79 -25.34 -37.72
CA ARG A 144 -19.18 -25.76 -38.02
C ARG A 144 -20.21 -24.61 -38.08
N LEU A 145 -19.84 -23.36 -37.83
CA LEU A 145 -20.72 -22.23 -38.12
C LEU A 145 -20.85 -22.07 -39.65
N SER A 146 -22.07 -21.96 -40.16
CA SER A 146 -22.32 -21.78 -41.59
C SER A 146 -21.65 -20.51 -42.13
N ARG A 147 -21.35 -20.45 -43.44
CA ARG A 147 -20.82 -19.23 -44.06
C ARG A 147 -21.75 -18.04 -43.82
N SER A 148 -23.07 -18.25 -43.89
CA SER A 148 -24.09 -17.23 -43.58
C SER A 148 -24.02 -16.74 -42.13
N LEU A 149 -23.84 -17.62 -41.14
CA LEU A 149 -23.77 -17.21 -39.73
C LEU A 149 -22.44 -16.51 -39.40
N LYS A 150 -21.34 -16.87 -40.06
CA LYS A 150 -20.06 -16.14 -40.00
C LYS A 150 -20.17 -14.75 -40.62
N LEU A 151 -20.81 -14.64 -41.78
CA LEU A 151 -21.07 -13.36 -42.45
C LEU A 151 -22.04 -12.49 -41.64
N ALA A 152 -23.06 -13.08 -41.01
CA ALA A 152 -23.96 -12.36 -40.09
C ALA A 152 -23.22 -11.87 -38.84
N ALA A 153 -22.34 -12.68 -38.24
CA ALA A 153 -21.52 -12.25 -37.11
C ALA A 153 -20.55 -11.11 -37.49
N LEU A 154 -19.88 -11.21 -38.64
CA LEU A 154 -19.02 -10.15 -39.19
C LEU A 154 -19.82 -8.89 -39.54
N GLY A 155 -21.02 -9.04 -40.11
CA GLY A 155 -21.93 -7.94 -40.41
C GLY A 155 -22.41 -7.22 -39.16
N SER A 156 -22.83 -7.96 -38.12
CA SER A 156 -23.19 -7.40 -36.83
C SER A 156 -22.01 -6.72 -36.13
N LEU A 157 -20.80 -7.29 -36.21
CA LEU A 157 -19.58 -6.67 -35.69
C LEU A 157 -19.25 -5.38 -36.45
N LEU A 158 -19.38 -5.37 -37.78
CA LEU A 158 -19.18 -4.18 -38.62
C LEU A 158 -20.23 -3.10 -38.31
N VAL A 159 -21.50 -3.47 -38.16
CA VAL A 159 -22.59 -2.55 -37.79
C VAL A 159 -22.37 -1.97 -36.38
N LEU A 160 -21.93 -2.77 -35.41
CA LEU A 160 -21.54 -2.29 -34.09
C LEU A 160 -20.33 -1.35 -34.17
N MET A 161 -19.29 -1.70 -34.93
CA MET A 161 -18.11 -0.86 -35.15
C MET A 161 -18.48 0.48 -35.81
N VAL A 162 -19.41 0.49 -36.77
CA VAL A 162 -19.90 1.72 -37.43
C VAL A 162 -20.78 2.55 -36.49
N LEU A 163 -21.75 1.94 -35.80
CA LEU A 163 -22.62 2.63 -34.83
C LEU A 163 -21.83 3.24 -33.66
N HIS A 164 -20.79 2.54 -33.19
CA HIS A 164 -19.88 3.05 -32.16
C HIS A 164 -18.72 3.88 -32.72
N SER A 165 -18.51 3.96 -34.05
CA SER A 165 -17.38 4.69 -34.63
C SER A 165 -17.28 6.17 -34.19
N PRO A 166 -18.37 6.95 -34.05
CA PRO A 166 -18.27 8.33 -33.55
C PRO A 166 -17.84 8.36 -32.08
N SER A 167 -18.29 7.38 -31.29
CA SER A 167 -17.95 7.26 -29.87
C SER A 167 -16.50 6.81 -29.67
N LEU A 168 -16.02 5.88 -30.49
CA LEU A 168 -14.64 5.40 -30.50
C LEU A 168 -13.66 6.49 -30.97
N LEU A 169 -14.01 7.22 -32.03
CA LEU A 169 -13.22 8.37 -32.51
C LEU A 169 -13.21 9.51 -31.47
N ALA A 170 -14.35 9.81 -30.85
CA ALA A 170 -14.41 10.79 -29.76
C ALA A 170 -13.60 10.35 -28.53
N SER A 171 -13.61 9.07 -28.17
CA SER A 171 -12.77 8.49 -27.10
C SER A 171 -11.28 8.57 -27.43
N TRP A 172 -10.90 8.44 -28.70
CA TRP A 172 -9.51 8.55 -29.14
C TRP A 172 -9.01 10.00 -29.10
N GLN A 173 -9.88 10.96 -29.48
CA GLN A 173 -9.56 12.39 -29.54
C GLN A 173 -9.66 13.09 -28.17
N ARG A 174 -10.55 12.66 -27.28
CA ARG A 174 -10.82 13.33 -26.01
C ARG A 174 -9.92 12.79 -24.90
N ASN A 175 -9.08 13.65 -24.33
CA ASN A 175 -8.32 13.30 -23.14
C ASN A 175 -9.21 13.28 -21.89
N GLU A 176 -9.73 12.10 -21.52
CA GLU A 176 -10.57 11.94 -20.32
C GLU A 176 -9.83 12.26 -19.01
N LEU A 177 -8.48 12.23 -19.00
CA LEU A 177 -7.66 12.69 -17.87
C LEU A 177 -7.73 14.21 -17.63
N ALA A 178 -8.33 14.98 -18.54
CA ALA A 178 -8.65 16.39 -18.32
C ALA A 178 -10.09 16.60 -17.78
N ASP A 179 -10.93 15.56 -17.67
CA ASP A 179 -12.29 15.70 -17.12
C ASP A 179 -12.28 15.60 -15.58
N ARG A 180 -12.71 16.69 -14.94
CA ARG A 180 -12.93 16.81 -13.49
C ARG A 180 -13.84 15.70 -12.94
N ARG A 181 -14.79 15.18 -13.74
CA ARG A 181 -15.67 14.07 -13.37
C ARG A 181 -14.94 12.72 -13.39
N PHE A 182 -14.11 12.45 -14.41
CA PHE A 182 -13.32 11.21 -14.46
C PHE A 182 -12.29 11.14 -13.32
N LEU A 183 -11.63 12.26 -13.04
CA LEU A 183 -10.73 12.41 -11.88
C LEU A 183 -11.49 12.36 -10.54
N GLN A 184 -12.83 12.41 -10.54
CA GLN A 184 -13.68 12.54 -9.35
C GLN A 184 -13.32 13.75 -8.47
N LEU A 185 -12.79 14.82 -9.07
CA LEU A 185 -12.38 16.06 -8.40
C LEU A 185 -13.57 16.76 -7.71
N ASN A 186 -14.79 16.51 -8.19
CA ASN A 186 -16.04 16.95 -7.57
C ASN A 186 -16.39 16.21 -6.26
N LYS A 187 -15.60 15.23 -5.82
CA LYS A 187 -15.75 14.57 -4.51
C LYS A 187 -14.86 15.16 -3.42
N CYS A 188 -13.85 15.97 -3.77
CA CYS A 188 -12.95 16.56 -2.78
C CYS A 188 -13.74 17.40 -1.74
N PRO A 189 -13.38 17.34 -0.44
CA PRO A 189 -12.17 16.74 0.13
C PRO A 189 -12.23 15.22 0.36
N ALA A 190 -13.28 14.50 -0.05
CA ALA A 190 -13.31 13.02 -0.07
C ALA A 190 -12.44 12.45 -1.22
N CYS A 191 -11.16 12.81 -1.27
CA CYS A 191 -10.22 12.52 -2.36
C CYS A 191 -8.76 12.42 -1.85
N PHE A 192 -7.81 12.04 -2.69
CA PHE A 192 -6.41 11.80 -2.26
C PHE A 192 -5.51 13.04 -2.35
N GLY A 193 -5.89 14.05 -3.14
CA GLY A 193 -5.16 15.31 -3.24
C GLY A 193 -5.49 16.13 -4.49
N THR A 194 -4.72 17.19 -4.73
CA THR A 194 -4.91 18.16 -5.82
C THR A 194 -3.63 18.75 -6.43
N SER A 195 -2.43 18.44 -5.93
CA SER A 195 -1.14 19.05 -6.34
C SER A 195 -0.89 18.99 -7.85
N TRP A 196 -1.25 17.87 -8.48
CA TRP A 196 -1.07 17.61 -9.90
C TRP A 196 -2.25 18.04 -10.77
N CYS A 197 -3.37 18.52 -10.21
CA CYS A 197 -4.56 18.86 -10.99
C CYS A 197 -4.29 19.83 -12.15
N ARG A 198 -3.34 20.76 -12.01
CA ARG A 198 -2.97 21.66 -13.12
C ARG A 198 -2.37 20.91 -14.32
N ARG A 199 -1.61 19.83 -14.09
CA ARG A 199 -1.00 19.00 -15.16
C ARG A 199 -2.08 18.18 -15.88
N PHE A 200 -2.98 17.55 -15.12
CA PHE A 200 -4.14 16.82 -15.64
C PHE A 200 -5.09 17.71 -16.45
N LEU A 201 -5.59 18.80 -15.86
CA LEU A 201 -6.60 19.66 -16.48
C LEU A 201 -6.08 20.47 -17.68
N ASN A 202 -4.76 20.72 -17.75
CA ASN A 202 -4.11 21.28 -18.93
C ASN A 202 -3.85 20.24 -20.05
N GLY A 203 -4.26 18.98 -19.86
CA GLY A 203 -4.07 17.90 -20.83
C GLY A 203 -2.62 17.41 -20.98
N GLN A 204 -1.73 17.73 -20.04
CA GLN A 204 -0.31 17.35 -20.10
C GLN A 204 -0.08 15.87 -19.78
N VAL A 205 -1.02 15.23 -19.09
CA VAL A 205 -1.07 13.78 -18.83
C VAL A 205 -2.10 13.18 -19.78
N VAL A 206 -1.70 12.19 -20.59
CA VAL A 206 -2.56 11.49 -21.56
C VAL A 206 -2.40 9.97 -21.41
N PHE A 207 -3.46 9.18 -21.63
CA PHE A 207 -3.32 7.72 -21.63
C PHE A 207 -2.39 7.25 -22.75
N GLU A 208 -1.62 6.19 -22.45
CA GLU A 208 -0.84 5.44 -23.42
C GLU A 208 -1.76 4.72 -24.43
N ALA A 209 -1.25 4.37 -25.62
CA ALA A 209 -2.06 4.13 -26.82
C ALA A 209 -3.30 3.24 -26.60
N TRP A 210 -3.11 2.03 -26.07
CA TRP A 210 -4.20 1.08 -25.82
C TRP A 210 -5.08 1.46 -24.62
N GLY A 211 -4.54 2.17 -23.62
CA GLY A 211 -5.29 2.67 -22.46
C GLY A 211 -6.33 3.76 -22.79
N ARG A 212 -6.34 4.27 -24.03
CA ARG A 212 -7.43 5.11 -24.57
C ARG A 212 -8.63 4.29 -25.01
N LEU A 213 -8.41 3.04 -25.39
CA LEU A 213 -9.43 2.09 -25.79
C LEU A 213 -9.87 1.32 -24.54
N ARG A 214 -10.88 1.86 -23.84
CA ARG A 214 -11.54 1.37 -22.61
C ARG A 214 -12.03 -0.10 -22.61
N LEU A 215 -11.74 -0.85 -23.67
CA LEU A 215 -12.29 -2.16 -23.98
C LEU A 215 -11.98 -3.24 -22.93
N LEU A 216 -10.91 -3.05 -22.14
CA LEU A 216 -10.45 -4.00 -21.12
C LEU A 216 -10.45 -3.42 -19.69
N ASP A 217 -11.06 -2.24 -19.45
CA ASP A 217 -11.14 -1.63 -18.10
C ASP A 217 -11.80 -2.55 -17.05
N PHE A 218 -12.57 -3.56 -17.47
CA PHE A 218 -13.18 -4.55 -16.57
C PHE A 218 -12.19 -5.59 -15.99
N LEU A 219 -11.02 -5.76 -16.61
CA LEU A 219 -9.92 -6.58 -16.07
C LEU A 219 -9.05 -5.80 -15.07
N ASN A 220 -9.19 -4.48 -15.04
CA ASN A 220 -8.36 -3.57 -14.26
C ASN A 220 -8.85 -3.44 -12.80
N VAL A 221 -8.78 -4.54 -12.03
CA VAL A 221 -9.38 -4.65 -10.69
C VAL A 221 -8.86 -3.58 -9.72
N LYS A 222 -7.54 -3.33 -9.69
CA LYS A 222 -6.90 -2.27 -8.87
C LYS A 222 -7.03 -0.84 -9.45
N ASN A 223 -7.64 -0.65 -10.63
CA ASN A 223 -7.72 0.64 -11.37
C ASN A 223 -6.35 1.33 -11.55
N VAL A 224 -5.39 0.61 -12.14
CA VAL A 224 -4.05 1.08 -12.51
C VAL A 224 -4.01 1.39 -14.02
N TYR A 225 -3.51 2.55 -14.44
CA TYR A 225 -3.49 2.96 -15.85
C TYR A 225 -2.12 3.51 -16.26
N PHE A 226 -1.61 3.07 -17.40
CA PHE A 226 -0.37 3.60 -17.99
C PHE A 226 -0.65 4.88 -18.79
N ALA A 227 0.15 5.91 -18.54
CA ALA A 227 0.00 7.22 -19.14
C ALA A 227 1.35 7.85 -19.49
N GLN A 228 1.30 8.91 -20.28
CA GLN A 228 2.43 9.73 -20.68
C GLN A 228 2.25 11.15 -20.17
N TYR A 229 3.26 11.68 -19.51
CA TYR A 229 3.34 13.07 -19.08
C TYR A 229 4.36 13.83 -19.93
N GLY A 230 3.92 14.90 -20.61
CA GLY A 230 4.82 15.82 -21.32
C GLY A 230 5.04 17.09 -20.52
N GLU A 231 6.29 17.48 -20.27
CA GLU A 231 6.59 18.80 -19.72
C GLU A 231 6.53 19.87 -20.83
N PRO A 232 6.03 21.10 -20.58
CA PRO A 232 5.99 22.15 -21.60
C PRO A 232 7.36 22.72 -22.05
N ARG A 233 8.48 22.16 -21.57
CA ARG A 233 9.85 22.67 -21.77
C ARG A 233 10.85 21.61 -22.20
N GLU A 234 10.67 20.36 -21.77
CA GLU A 234 11.37 19.21 -22.35
C GLU A 234 10.51 18.61 -23.46
N GLY A 235 11.06 18.43 -24.67
CA GLY A 235 10.31 17.82 -25.78
C GLY A 235 9.93 16.34 -25.59
N GLY A 236 10.39 15.70 -24.51
CA GLY A 236 10.14 14.29 -24.19
C GLY A 236 8.85 14.07 -23.40
N ARG A 237 8.16 12.96 -23.69
CA ARG A 237 7.10 12.43 -22.82
C ARG A 237 7.66 11.34 -21.92
N ARG A 238 7.53 11.52 -20.60
CA ARG A 238 7.92 10.56 -19.58
C ARG A 238 6.73 9.63 -19.29
N ARG A 239 6.93 8.31 -19.16
CA ARG A 239 5.86 7.37 -18.76
C ARG A 239 5.56 7.52 -17.27
N VAL A 240 4.28 7.44 -16.90
CA VAL A 240 3.77 7.54 -15.52
C VAL A 240 2.66 6.51 -15.31
N VAL A 241 2.49 6.06 -14.07
CA VAL A 241 1.42 5.14 -13.68
C VAL A 241 0.39 5.91 -12.85
N LEU A 242 -0.89 5.72 -13.18
CA LEU A 242 -2.02 6.38 -12.53
C LEU A 242 -2.84 5.36 -11.76
N LYS A 243 -3.07 5.57 -10.47
CA LYS A 243 -3.84 4.64 -9.61
C LYS A 243 -5.09 5.30 -9.04
N ARG A 244 -6.17 4.52 -8.85
CA ARG A 244 -7.32 4.93 -8.01
C ARG A 244 -7.29 4.35 -6.59
N LEU A 245 -6.28 3.56 -6.24
CA LEU A 245 -6.04 3.04 -4.89
C LEU A 245 -7.19 2.17 -4.35
N GLY A 246 -7.80 1.38 -5.24
CA GLY A 246 -8.95 0.52 -4.92
C GLY A 246 -9.89 0.31 -6.11
N SER A 247 -10.75 -0.70 -6.01
CA SER A 247 -11.76 -1.00 -7.02
C SER A 247 -12.91 0.02 -7.01
N GLN A 248 -13.72 0.02 -8.07
CA GLN A 248 -14.93 0.86 -8.11
C GLN A 248 -15.96 0.46 -7.03
N ARG A 249 -15.86 -0.74 -6.45
CA ARG A 249 -16.73 -1.20 -5.34
C ARG A 249 -16.29 -0.58 -4.02
N GLU A 250 -15.00 -0.65 -3.67
CA GLU A 250 -14.49 -0.03 -2.44
C GLU A 250 -14.63 1.50 -2.47
N LEU A 251 -14.36 2.13 -3.62
CA LEU A 251 -14.54 3.58 -3.78
C LEU A 251 -16.02 4.03 -3.62
N ALA A 252 -16.98 3.17 -3.92
CA ALA A 252 -18.41 3.41 -3.70
C ALA A 252 -18.86 3.07 -2.26
N GLN A 253 -18.24 2.06 -1.62
CA GLN A 253 -18.44 1.77 -0.21
C GLN A 253 -17.88 2.88 0.69
N LEU A 254 -16.72 3.45 0.32
CA LEU A 254 -16.13 4.63 0.96
C LEU A 254 -17.12 5.80 0.96
N ASP A 255 -17.65 6.16 -0.21
CA ASP A 255 -18.68 7.20 -0.38
C ASP A 255 -19.89 6.93 0.52
N GLN A 256 -20.41 5.69 0.50
CA GLN A 256 -21.55 5.31 1.32
C GLN A 256 -21.23 5.41 2.83
N SER A 257 -20.01 5.06 3.25
CA SER A 257 -19.59 5.13 4.65
C SER A 257 -19.46 6.58 5.14
N ILE A 258 -18.93 7.48 4.31
CA ILE A 258 -18.85 8.92 4.59
C ILE A 258 -20.27 9.50 4.72
N CYS A 259 -21.16 9.20 3.77
CA CYS A 259 -22.55 9.67 3.82
C CYS A 259 -23.32 9.12 5.03
N LYS A 260 -23.14 7.84 5.38
CA LYS A 260 -23.72 7.23 6.58
C LYS A 260 -23.25 7.94 7.85
N ARG A 261 -21.94 8.13 8.03
CA ARG A 261 -21.36 8.82 9.20
C ARG A 261 -21.81 10.29 9.30
N ALA A 262 -21.88 11.00 8.17
CA ALA A 262 -22.20 12.44 8.15
C ALA A 262 -23.70 12.79 8.18
N THR A 263 -24.59 11.87 7.75
CA THR A 263 -26.01 12.18 7.50
C THR A 263 -27.00 11.07 7.87
N GLY A 264 -26.53 9.88 8.27
CA GLY A 264 -27.36 8.68 8.43
C GLY A 264 -27.86 8.06 7.12
N ARG A 265 -27.61 8.67 5.95
CA ARG A 265 -28.14 8.25 4.65
C ARG A 265 -27.05 7.63 3.76
N PRO A 266 -27.39 6.66 2.88
CA PRO A 266 -26.42 6.00 2.02
C PRO A 266 -25.96 6.84 0.81
N ARG A 267 -26.51 8.04 0.61
CA ARG A 267 -26.14 9.00 -0.45
C ARG A 267 -26.25 10.42 0.09
N CYS A 268 -25.32 11.28 -0.29
CA CYS A 268 -25.15 12.65 0.16
C CYS A 268 -24.27 13.43 -0.84
N ASP A 269 -24.14 14.75 -0.65
CA ASP A 269 -23.03 15.51 -1.21
C ASP A 269 -21.78 15.33 -0.32
N LEU A 270 -20.72 14.75 -0.87
CA LEU A 270 -19.47 14.48 -0.16
C LEU A 270 -18.74 15.76 0.27
N LEU A 271 -18.88 16.86 -0.48
CA LEU A 271 -18.29 18.16 -0.13
C LEU A 271 -18.90 18.71 1.18
N GLN A 272 -20.19 18.50 1.39
CA GLN A 272 -20.92 18.93 2.60
C GLN A 272 -20.87 17.88 3.74
N ALA A 273 -20.57 16.63 3.41
CA ALA A 273 -20.54 15.52 4.36
C ALA A 273 -19.19 15.39 5.08
N MET A 274 -18.06 15.54 4.38
CA MET A 274 -16.72 15.39 4.97
C MET A 274 -16.48 16.30 6.20
N PRO A 275 -16.89 17.58 6.23
CA PRO A 275 -16.76 18.42 7.43
C PRO A 275 -17.55 17.93 8.66
N ARG A 276 -18.39 16.90 8.53
CA ARG A 276 -19.21 16.33 9.61
C ARG A 276 -18.65 15.02 10.15
N THR A 277 -17.67 14.40 9.50
CA THR A 277 -17.04 13.13 9.93
C THR A 277 -15.85 13.34 10.86
N GLU A 278 -15.36 12.25 11.44
CA GLU A 278 -14.12 12.16 12.22
C GLU A 278 -12.91 12.81 11.52
N PHE A 279 -12.81 12.71 10.19
CA PHE A 279 -11.73 13.33 9.38
C PHE A 279 -11.66 14.86 9.49
N ALA A 280 -12.74 15.51 9.93
CA ALA A 280 -12.78 16.94 10.23
C ALA A 280 -12.66 17.26 11.73
N ARG A 281 -13.08 16.33 12.60
CA ARG A 281 -13.24 16.55 14.05
C ARG A 281 -12.00 16.26 14.90
N LEU A 282 -10.97 15.61 14.34
CA LEU A 282 -9.83 15.11 15.11
C LEU A 282 -9.09 16.17 15.96
N ASN A 283 -9.18 17.46 15.61
CA ASN A 283 -8.56 18.53 16.38
C ASN A 283 -9.64 19.54 16.83
N GLY A 284 -10.03 19.47 18.10
CA GLY A 284 -10.58 20.65 18.80
C GLY A 284 -9.50 21.71 18.97
N ASP A 285 -8.36 21.33 19.57
CA ASP A 285 -7.18 22.18 19.79
C ASP A 285 -5.84 21.52 19.40
N VAL A 286 -5.83 20.23 19.04
CA VAL A 286 -4.59 19.45 18.88
C VAL A 286 -3.76 19.97 17.69
N ARG A 287 -2.47 20.22 17.90
CA ARG A 287 -1.55 20.75 16.86
C ARG A 287 -0.83 19.67 16.05
N LEU A 288 -0.84 18.44 16.53
CA LEU A 288 -0.13 17.27 16.02
C LEU A 288 -1.11 16.15 15.67
N LEU A 289 -0.66 15.18 14.89
CA LEU A 289 -1.33 13.88 14.75
C LEU A 289 -0.70 12.96 15.80
N THR A 290 -1.50 12.37 16.70
CA THR A 290 -1.01 11.52 17.80
C THR A 290 -1.34 10.04 17.57
N PRO A 291 -0.64 9.09 18.21
CA PRO A 291 -0.89 7.65 18.03
C PRO A 291 -2.35 7.25 18.24
N GLU A 292 -2.94 7.70 19.34
CA GLU A 292 -4.27 7.32 19.82
C GLU A 292 -5.40 7.80 18.89
N ALA A 293 -5.08 8.75 18.00
CA ALA A 293 -6.01 9.29 17.01
C ALA A 293 -6.16 8.39 15.77
N VAL A 294 -5.15 7.57 15.45
CA VAL A 294 -5.04 6.84 14.16
C VAL A 294 -4.59 5.38 14.27
N GLU A 295 -4.31 4.88 15.48
CA GLU A 295 -3.94 3.50 15.72
C GLU A 295 -4.97 2.51 15.15
N GLY A 296 -4.49 1.53 14.38
CA GLY A 296 -5.32 0.51 13.72
C GLY A 296 -6.10 0.99 12.49
N TRP A 297 -5.97 2.24 12.04
CA TRP A 297 -6.72 2.74 10.87
C TRP A 297 -6.29 2.09 9.53
N SER A 298 -5.02 1.71 9.41
CA SER A 298 -4.44 0.94 8.30
C SER A 298 -3.11 0.33 8.74
N ASP A 299 -2.51 -0.54 7.91
CA ASP A 299 -1.26 -1.23 8.24
C ASP A 299 -0.11 -0.26 8.59
N LEU A 300 0.00 0.85 7.86
CA LEU A 300 0.97 1.93 8.09
C LEU A 300 0.91 2.51 9.51
N VAL A 301 -0.26 2.47 10.14
CA VAL A 301 -0.50 2.98 11.50
C VAL A 301 -1.12 1.91 12.40
N HIS A 302 -0.71 0.65 12.23
CA HIS A 302 -1.11 -0.41 13.17
C HIS A 302 -0.46 -0.24 14.54
N CYS A 303 0.77 0.29 14.61
CA CYS A 303 1.47 0.68 15.85
C CYS A 303 2.21 2.03 15.68
N PRO A 304 1.48 3.15 15.59
CA PRO A 304 2.05 4.42 15.18
C PRO A 304 2.92 5.05 16.28
N SER A 305 4.16 5.42 15.96
CA SER A 305 4.96 6.30 16.82
C SER A 305 4.73 7.77 16.47
N GLN A 306 4.88 8.68 17.43
CA GLN A 306 4.85 10.13 17.14
C GLN A 306 5.90 10.51 16.08
N ARG A 307 7.06 9.83 16.07
CA ARG A 307 8.13 10.03 15.08
C ARG A 307 7.70 9.63 13.66
N LEU A 308 6.89 8.58 13.51
CA LEU A 308 6.28 8.21 12.24
C LEU A 308 5.26 9.28 11.82
N LEU A 309 4.33 9.65 12.71
CA LEU A 309 3.26 10.61 12.38
C LEU A 309 3.80 12.01 12.05
N ASP A 310 4.81 12.49 12.78
CA ASP A 310 5.53 13.73 12.47
C ASP A 310 6.21 13.66 11.10
N ARG A 311 6.71 12.48 10.69
CA ARG A 311 7.29 12.26 9.35
C ARG A 311 6.21 12.22 8.27
N LEU A 312 5.06 11.56 8.50
CA LEU A 312 3.92 11.56 7.58
C LEU A 312 3.44 12.99 7.27
N VAL A 313 3.20 13.80 8.32
CA VAL A 313 2.72 15.19 8.15
C VAL A 313 3.80 16.06 7.49
N ARG A 314 5.07 15.93 7.90
CA ARG A 314 6.21 16.68 7.33
C ARG A 314 6.43 16.40 5.85
N ARG A 315 6.27 15.15 5.40
CA ARG A 315 6.49 14.73 4.01
C ARG A 315 5.26 14.85 3.11
N TYR A 316 4.09 15.26 3.63
CA TYR A 316 2.87 15.38 2.84
C TYR A 316 2.98 16.44 1.73
N ALA A 317 2.99 15.98 0.47
CA ALA A 317 3.28 16.74 -0.73
C ALA A 317 2.04 17.41 -1.36
N GLU A 318 0.84 17.16 -0.82
CA GLU A 318 -0.42 17.71 -1.33
C GLU A 318 -0.77 19.10 -0.74
N THR A 319 0.11 19.66 0.09
CA THR A 319 0.06 21.07 0.51
C THR A 319 1.22 21.88 -0.10
N LYS A 320 1.12 23.21 -0.03
CA LYS A 320 2.22 24.12 -0.42
C LYS A 320 3.27 24.29 0.67
N ASP A 321 2.86 24.11 1.92
CA ASP A 321 3.62 24.46 3.12
C ASP A 321 4.25 23.18 3.73
N SER A 322 4.82 22.34 2.85
CA SER A 322 5.43 21.05 3.20
C SER A 322 6.74 21.24 3.97
N GLY A 323 7.13 20.22 4.75
CA GLY A 323 8.19 20.33 5.76
C GLY A 323 7.69 20.72 7.16
N SER A 324 6.43 21.14 7.31
CA SER A 324 5.75 21.32 8.60
C SER A 324 5.23 19.99 9.14
N PHE A 325 5.54 19.65 10.40
CA PHE A 325 4.92 18.53 11.12
C PHE A 325 3.63 18.91 11.89
N LEU A 326 3.27 20.21 11.92
CA LEU A 326 2.08 20.70 12.60
C LEU A 326 0.85 20.62 11.68
N LEU A 327 -0.20 19.92 12.11
CA LEU A 327 -1.48 19.80 11.38
C LEU A 327 -2.17 21.14 11.15
N ARG A 328 -1.92 22.15 12.00
CA ARG A 328 -2.50 23.51 11.85
C ARG A 328 -2.06 24.21 10.55
N ASN A 329 -0.94 23.81 9.96
CA ASN A 329 -0.44 24.40 8.73
C ASN A 329 -1.05 23.76 7.47
N LEU A 330 -1.72 22.61 7.61
CA LEU A 330 -2.57 22.05 6.57
C LEU A 330 -3.94 22.74 6.58
N LYS A 331 -4.48 23.05 5.40
CA LYS A 331 -5.87 23.50 5.28
C LYS A 331 -6.82 22.38 5.66
N ASP A 332 -8.04 22.70 6.08
CA ASP A 332 -9.03 21.68 6.51
C ASP A 332 -9.29 20.61 5.43
N SER A 333 -9.26 21.01 4.15
CA SER A 333 -9.36 20.07 3.01
C SER A 333 -8.13 19.17 2.87
N GLU A 334 -6.92 19.71 3.03
CA GLU A 334 -5.65 18.97 2.96
C GLU A 334 -5.52 17.99 4.14
N ARG A 335 -5.95 18.41 5.33
CA ARG A 335 -6.05 17.59 6.55
C ARG A 335 -7.07 16.45 6.40
N MET A 336 -8.25 16.73 5.84
CA MET A 336 -9.24 15.69 5.51
C MET A 336 -8.72 14.71 4.44
N GLN A 337 -7.97 15.18 3.43
CA GLN A 337 -7.37 14.34 2.39
C GLN A 337 -6.28 13.41 2.96
N LEU A 338 -5.39 13.93 3.83
CA LEU A 338 -4.39 13.15 4.56
C LEU A 338 -5.03 12.01 5.36
N LEU A 339 -6.00 12.37 6.22
CA LEU A 339 -6.67 11.42 7.12
C LEU A 339 -7.53 10.38 6.37
N LEU A 340 -8.18 10.79 5.28
CA LEU A 340 -8.92 9.87 4.40
C LEU A 340 -7.98 8.89 3.69
N THR A 341 -6.84 9.37 3.19
CA THR A 341 -5.83 8.52 2.53
C THR A 341 -5.28 7.50 3.52
N LEU A 342 -4.89 7.95 4.72
CA LEU A 342 -4.40 7.11 5.81
C LEU A 342 -5.40 6.02 6.22
N ALA A 343 -6.70 6.29 6.19
CA ALA A 343 -7.76 5.36 6.59
C ALA A 343 -8.31 4.47 5.45
N PHE A 344 -7.98 4.75 4.18
CA PHE A 344 -8.53 4.01 3.03
C PHE A 344 -7.46 3.24 2.26
N ASN A 345 -6.34 3.87 1.94
CA ASN A 345 -5.23 3.25 1.24
C ASN A 345 -3.94 4.06 1.52
N PRO A 346 -3.02 3.54 2.35
CA PRO A 346 -1.87 4.30 2.81
C PRO A 346 -0.74 4.42 1.77
N GLU A 347 -0.79 3.73 0.61
CA GLU A 347 0.31 3.73 -0.37
C GLU A 347 0.88 5.12 -0.65
N PRO A 348 0.07 6.16 -0.98
CA PRO A 348 0.62 7.48 -1.29
C PRO A 348 1.44 8.06 -0.14
N LEU A 349 1.05 7.76 1.11
CA LEU A 349 1.73 8.25 2.31
C LEU A 349 3.01 7.47 2.56
N VAL A 350 3.07 6.17 2.23
CA VAL A 350 4.32 5.39 2.22
C VAL A 350 5.28 5.99 1.20
N LEU A 351 4.87 6.16 -0.07
CA LEU A 351 5.72 6.67 -1.16
C LEU A 351 6.19 8.12 -0.93
N GLN A 352 5.42 8.95 -0.21
CA GLN A 352 5.83 10.29 0.21
C GLN A 352 6.77 10.27 1.41
N SER A 353 6.51 9.39 2.39
CA SER A 353 7.22 9.38 3.68
C SER A 353 8.49 8.55 3.66
N PHE A 354 8.66 7.65 2.70
CA PHE A 354 9.86 6.84 2.47
C PHE A 354 10.28 6.97 1.00
N PRO A 355 10.72 8.17 0.57
CA PRO A 355 10.90 8.47 -0.84
C PRO A 355 12.27 8.02 -1.34
N SER A 356 12.39 7.76 -2.65
CA SER A 356 13.60 7.22 -3.28
C SER A 356 14.77 8.20 -3.36
N ASP A 357 14.58 9.49 -3.09
CA ASP A 357 15.67 10.47 -2.88
C ASP A 357 16.26 10.43 -1.46
N GLU A 358 15.59 9.78 -0.50
CA GLU A 358 16.20 9.29 0.75
C GLU A 358 16.73 7.84 0.62
N GLY A 359 16.86 7.32 -0.61
CA GLY A 359 17.43 5.99 -0.90
C GLY A 359 16.48 4.80 -0.72
N TRP A 360 15.21 5.02 -0.36
CA TRP A 360 14.25 3.94 -0.18
C TRP A 360 13.82 3.29 -1.51
N PRO A 361 13.55 1.97 -1.55
CA PRO A 361 13.34 1.21 -2.78
C PRO A 361 11.90 1.32 -3.33
N PHE A 362 11.29 2.51 -3.24
CA PHE A 362 9.89 2.76 -3.61
C PHE A 362 9.74 3.64 -4.86
N ALA A 363 8.67 3.39 -5.61
CA ALA A 363 8.23 4.24 -6.71
C ALA A 363 8.03 5.70 -6.25
N LYS A 364 8.54 6.64 -7.02
CA LYS A 364 8.47 8.07 -6.72
C LYS A 364 7.04 8.58 -6.90
N TYR A 365 6.43 8.99 -5.80
CA TYR A 365 5.20 9.78 -5.80
C TYR A 365 5.40 11.08 -6.59
N LEU A 366 4.47 11.39 -7.50
CA LEU A 366 4.53 12.61 -8.31
C LEU A 366 3.49 13.65 -7.88
N GLY A 367 2.30 13.21 -7.48
CA GLY A 367 1.20 14.05 -7.00
C GLY A 367 -0.18 13.44 -7.27
N ALA A 368 -1.25 14.08 -6.77
CA ALA A 368 -2.63 13.64 -6.99
C ALA A 368 -3.52 14.65 -7.73
N CYS A 369 -4.63 14.17 -8.28
CA CYS A 369 -5.80 14.99 -8.57
C CYS A 369 -7.11 14.22 -8.37
N GLY A 370 -7.90 14.63 -7.37
CA GLY A 370 -9.16 13.95 -7.04
C GLY A 370 -8.89 12.54 -6.51
N ARG A 371 -9.53 11.53 -7.10
CA ARG A 371 -9.27 10.10 -6.83
C ARG A 371 -8.42 9.47 -7.93
N MET A 372 -7.31 10.13 -8.23
CA MET A 372 -6.24 9.64 -9.10
C MET A 372 -4.90 10.11 -8.53
N VAL A 373 -4.04 9.16 -8.18
CA VAL A 373 -2.63 9.40 -7.82
C VAL A 373 -1.76 9.12 -9.04
N ALA A 374 -0.70 9.90 -9.23
CA ALA A 374 0.35 9.67 -10.21
C ALA A 374 1.67 9.30 -9.51
N VAL A 375 2.28 8.22 -9.97
CA VAL A 375 3.64 7.77 -9.61
C VAL A 375 4.49 7.64 -10.89
N ASN A 376 5.82 7.62 -10.78
CA ASN A 376 6.64 7.34 -11.96
C ASN A 376 6.39 5.91 -12.46
N TYR A 377 6.50 5.72 -13.78
CA TYR A 377 6.69 4.37 -14.30
C TYR A 377 8.15 3.96 -14.03
N VAL A 378 8.34 2.78 -13.45
CA VAL A 378 9.66 2.17 -13.23
C VAL A 378 10.08 1.39 -14.47
N GLY A 379 9.29 0.37 -14.81
CA GLY A 379 9.62 -0.63 -15.83
C GLY A 379 8.56 -1.73 -15.86
N GLU A 380 8.94 -2.90 -16.35
CA GLU A 380 8.06 -4.07 -16.37
C GLU A 380 8.01 -4.76 -15.00
N GLU A 381 6.86 -5.37 -14.68
CA GLU A 381 6.64 -6.17 -13.47
C GLU A 381 7.64 -7.32 -13.37
N LEU A 382 8.03 -7.71 -12.15
CA LEU A 382 9.02 -8.76 -11.88
C LEU A 382 8.64 -10.10 -12.55
N TRP A 383 7.34 -10.37 -12.70
CA TRP A 383 6.84 -11.55 -13.41
C TRP A 383 7.34 -11.67 -14.86
N SER A 384 7.57 -10.54 -15.55
CA SER A 384 8.09 -10.53 -16.92
C SER A 384 9.51 -11.10 -17.03
N TYR A 385 10.21 -11.22 -15.90
CA TYR A 385 11.57 -11.77 -15.80
C TYR A 385 11.59 -13.22 -15.29
N PHE A 386 10.43 -13.85 -15.05
CA PHE A 386 10.38 -15.22 -14.53
C PHE A 386 11.13 -16.21 -15.44
N ASN A 387 11.01 -16.09 -16.76
CA ASN A 387 11.75 -16.92 -17.73
C ASN A 387 12.99 -16.21 -18.33
N ALA A 388 13.58 -15.25 -17.62
CA ALA A 388 14.82 -14.58 -18.05
C ALA A 388 16.04 -15.52 -17.92
N PRO A 389 17.19 -15.18 -18.55
CA PRO A 389 18.47 -15.86 -18.31
C PRO A 389 18.79 -15.94 -16.81
N TRP A 390 19.39 -17.05 -16.39
CA TRP A 390 19.62 -17.38 -14.97
C TRP A 390 20.37 -16.27 -14.23
N GLU A 391 21.36 -15.69 -14.90
CA GLU A 391 22.24 -14.65 -14.41
C GLU A 391 21.44 -13.39 -14.04
N LYS A 392 20.47 -13.00 -14.89
CA LYS A 392 19.57 -11.88 -14.61
C LYS A 392 18.56 -12.22 -13.52
N ARG A 393 18.15 -13.49 -13.36
CA ARG A 393 17.27 -13.91 -12.26
C ARG A 393 18.00 -13.91 -10.91
N VAL A 394 19.28 -14.27 -10.90
CA VAL A 394 20.17 -14.17 -9.72
C VAL A 394 20.39 -12.72 -9.29
N ASP A 395 20.70 -11.81 -10.23
CA ASP A 395 20.81 -10.37 -9.96
C ASP A 395 19.51 -9.81 -9.32
N LEU A 396 18.35 -10.10 -9.93
CA LEU A 396 17.06 -9.67 -9.38
C LEU A 396 16.77 -10.28 -8.01
N ALA A 397 17.15 -11.55 -7.78
CA ALA A 397 17.00 -12.21 -6.48
C ALA A 397 17.92 -11.62 -5.41
N TRP A 398 19.18 -11.28 -5.75
CA TRP A 398 20.09 -10.58 -4.86
C TRP A 398 19.52 -9.22 -4.45
N GLN A 399 19.05 -8.41 -5.42
CA GLN A 399 18.45 -7.11 -5.15
C GLN A 399 17.20 -7.20 -4.25
N LEU A 400 16.38 -8.25 -4.39
CA LEU A 400 15.23 -8.49 -3.49
C LEU A 400 15.68 -8.80 -2.05
N MET A 401 16.82 -9.47 -1.86
CA MET A 401 17.40 -9.71 -0.53
C MET A 401 18.04 -8.45 0.06
N GLU A 402 18.66 -7.58 -0.75
CA GLU A 402 19.09 -6.24 -0.29
C GLU A 402 17.89 -5.36 0.13
N ILE A 403 16.78 -5.41 -0.62
CA ILE A 403 15.52 -4.74 -0.23
C ILE A 403 14.99 -5.31 1.09
N ALA A 404 15.01 -6.63 1.28
CA ALA A 404 14.58 -7.26 2.54
C ALA A 404 15.42 -6.81 3.74
N GLU A 405 16.74 -6.71 3.57
CA GLU A 405 17.65 -6.15 4.59
C GLU A 405 17.32 -4.68 4.85
N GLN A 406 17.31 -3.82 3.82
CA GLN A 406 17.10 -2.37 3.95
C GLN A 406 15.76 -2.03 4.62
N LEU A 407 14.69 -2.73 4.29
CA LEU A 407 13.38 -2.52 4.91
C LEU A 407 13.31 -3.04 6.36
N THR A 408 14.17 -3.97 6.75
CA THR A 408 14.23 -4.55 8.11
C THR A 408 15.19 -3.79 9.03
N ASN A 409 16.32 -3.33 8.48
CA ASN A 409 17.45 -2.71 9.16
C ASN A 409 17.95 -1.52 8.34
N ASN A 410 17.87 -0.31 8.91
CA ASN A 410 18.30 0.94 8.29
C ASN A 410 18.59 2.00 9.36
N ASP A 411 19.35 3.04 8.98
CA ASP A 411 19.76 4.14 9.86
C ASP A 411 18.59 4.99 10.39
N PHE A 412 17.42 4.90 9.75
CA PHE A 412 16.20 5.54 10.23
C PHE A 412 15.49 4.76 11.35
N GLU A 413 15.96 3.55 11.70
CA GLU A 413 15.35 2.69 12.72
C GLU A 413 13.84 2.44 12.54
N PHE A 414 13.35 2.46 11.30
CA PHE A 414 11.97 2.04 10.97
C PHE A 414 12.03 0.69 10.26
N ALA A 415 11.39 -0.33 10.82
CA ALA A 415 11.13 -1.57 10.08
C ALA A 415 9.86 -1.39 9.25
N LEU A 416 9.96 -1.59 7.94
CA LEU A 416 8.86 -1.55 6.99
C LEU A 416 8.58 -3.00 6.59
N TYR A 417 7.53 -3.60 7.14
CA TYR A 417 7.17 -4.98 6.85
C TYR A 417 6.16 -5.05 5.70
N LEU A 418 6.53 -5.74 4.62
CA LEU A 418 5.65 -5.98 3.48
C LEU A 418 4.68 -7.11 3.85
N LEU A 419 3.39 -6.81 3.98
CA LEU A 419 2.38 -7.77 4.45
C LEU A 419 1.69 -8.54 3.32
N ASP A 420 1.81 -8.04 2.09
CA ASP A 420 1.54 -8.74 0.83
C ASP A 420 2.80 -8.66 -0.03
N VAL A 421 3.22 -9.78 -0.62
CA VAL A 421 4.46 -9.93 -1.40
C VAL A 421 4.21 -10.90 -2.54
N SER A 422 4.19 -10.37 -3.76
CA SER A 422 3.97 -11.08 -5.02
C SER A 422 4.81 -10.44 -6.14
N PHE A 423 4.89 -11.12 -7.29
CA PHE A 423 5.66 -10.62 -8.44
C PHE A 423 5.13 -9.28 -8.98
N ASP A 424 3.84 -8.99 -8.82
CA ASP A 424 3.22 -7.78 -9.36
C ASP A 424 3.47 -6.54 -8.47
N ASN A 425 3.97 -6.71 -7.23
CA ASN A 425 4.31 -5.58 -6.34
C ASN A 425 5.66 -4.91 -6.70
N PHE A 426 6.48 -5.56 -7.53
CA PHE A 426 7.84 -5.12 -7.88
C PHE A 426 7.98 -4.91 -9.38
N ALA A 427 8.76 -3.92 -9.80
CA ALA A 427 9.11 -3.69 -11.20
C ALA A 427 10.62 -3.44 -11.37
N VAL A 428 11.14 -3.71 -12.57
CA VAL A 428 12.57 -3.64 -12.90
C VAL A 428 12.87 -2.46 -13.82
N GLY A 429 13.73 -1.55 -13.39
CA GLY A 429 14.16 -0.38 -14.16
C GLY A 429 14.85 -0.79 -15.48
N PRO A 430 14.38 -0.35 -16.67
CA PRO A 430 14.85 -0.85 -17.96
C PRO A 430 16.17 -0.23 -18.44
N ARG A 431 16.87 0.54 -17.59
CA ARG A 431 18.16 1.18 -17.91
C ARG A 431 19.25 0.85 -16.89
N ASP A 432 18.88 0.81 -15.62
CA ASP A 432 19.74 0.56 -14.47
C ASP A 432 19.55 -0.85 -13.87
N GLY A 433 18.57 -1.62 -14.39
CA GLY A 433 18.32 -3.00 -13.98
C GLY A 433 17.71 -3.15 -12.58
N LYS A 434 17.34 -2.05 -11.93
CA LYS A 434 17.02 -2.00 -10.49
C LYS A 434 15.60 -2.47 -10.17
N VAL A 435 15.49 -3.33 -9.17
CA VAL A 435 14.20 -3.69 -8.55
C VAL A 435 13.69 -2.52 -7.70
N ILE A 436 12.44 -2.12 -7.92
CA ILE A 436 11.73 -1.09 -7.14
C ILE A 436 10.33 -1.59 -6.80
N ILE A 437 9.89 -1.32 -5.56
CA ILE A 437 8.53 -1.59 -5.09
C ILE A 437 7.58 -0.57 -5.72
N VAL A 438 6.61 -1.06 -6.50
CA VAL A 438 5.60 -0.25 -7.21
C VAL A 438 4.22 -0.31 -6.57
N ASP A 439 3.99 -1.20 -5.63
CA ASP A 439 2.77 -1.33 -4.83
C ASP A 439 3.14 -1.31 -3.34
N ALA A 440 2.52 -0.42 -2.57
CA ALA A 440 2.76 -0.30 -1.13
C ALA A 440 1.44 -0.12 -0.35
N GLU A 441 0.37 -0.77 -0.82
CA GLU A 441 -0.95 -0.71 -0.16
C GLU A 441 -0.94 -1.37 1.23
N ASN A 442 -0.11 -2.41 1.42
CA ASN A 442 -0.03 -3.23 2.65
C ASN A 442 1.38 -3.24 3.29
N VAL A 443 1.86 -2.07 3.70
CA VAL A 443 3.12 -1.91 4.47
C VAL A 443 2.82 -1.55 5.92
N LEU A 444 3.31 -2.34 6.87
CA LEU A 444 3.28 -2.01 8.29
C LEU A 444 4.60 -1.39 8.72
N VAL A 445 4.56 -0.31 9.51
CA VAL A 445 5.76 0.42 9.92
C VAL A 445 5.93 0.38 11.43
N ALA A 446 6.98 -0.31 11.90
CA ALA A 446 7.34 -0.41 13.30
C ALA A 446 8.57 0.46 13.63
N ASP A 447 8.46 1.28 14.68
CA ASP A 447 9.55 2.15 15.13
C ASP A 447 10.49 1.39 16.07
N LYS A 448 11.58 0.82 15.52
CA LYS A 448 12.56 0.02 16.26
C LYS A 448 13.21 0.82 17.40
N ARG A 449 13.30 2.15 17.27
CA ARG A 449 13.79 3.04 18.33
C ARG A 449 12.79 3.11 19.48
N LEU A 450 11.50 3.30 19.20
CA LEU A 450 10.45 3.32 20.22
C LEU A 450 10.34 1.96 20.94
N ILE A 451 10.45 0.84 20.21
CA ILE A 451 10.45 -0.51 20.79
C ILE A 451 11.60 -0.65 21.82
N ARG A 452 12.83 -0.27 21.45
CA ARG A 452 13.99 -0.36 22.38
C ARG A 452 13.93 0.65 23.54
N GLN A 453 13.17 1.73 23.42
CA GLN A 453 12.90 2.69 24.50
C GLN A 453 11.85 2.16 25.48
N ASN A 454 10.70 1.70 24.97
CA ASN A 454 9.57 1.25 25.78
C ASN A 454 9.79 -0.15 26.39
N LYS A 455 10.60 -0.99 25.73
CA LYS A 455 10.93 -2.37 26.15
C LYS A 455 9.68 -3.21 26.51
N PRO A 456 8.71 -3.37 25.58
CA PRO A 456 7.55 -4.24 25.79
C PRO A 456 7.96 -5.70 26.03
N GLU A 457 7.02 -6.54 26.48
CA GLU A 457 7.34 -7.90 26.88
C GLU A 457 8.02 -8.71 25.74
N ASN A 458 9.19 -9.29 26.04
CA ASN A 458 10.04 -10.05 25.11
C ASN A 458 10.60 -9.23 23.91
N TRP A 459 10.67 -7.89 23.98
CA TRP A 459 11.13 -7.02 22.87
C TRP A 459 12.48 -7.41 22.22
N ASP A 460 13.38 -7.99 23.02
CA ASP A 460 14.73 -8.43 22.69
C ASP A 460 14.79 -9.88 22.18
N VAL A 461 13.76 -10.69 22.46
CA VAL A 461 13.67 -12.07 21.99
C VAL A 461 13.33 -12.06 20.50
N TRP A 462 14.21 -12.68 19.70
CA TRP A 462 14.07 -12.75 18.25
C TRP A 462 12.77 -13.47 17.87
N TYR A 463 12.08 -12.93 16.86
CA TYR A 463 10.88 -13.52 16.27
C TYR A 463 11.18 -14.04 14.87
N GLU A 464 10.86 -15.32 14.66
CA GLU A 464 10.99 -16.05 13.40
C GLU A 464 9.58 -16.38 12.92
N SER A 465 9.17 -15.79 11.78
CA SER A 465 7.83 -16.02 11.22
C SER A 465 7.63 -17.49 10.87
N LYS A 466 6.44 -18.03 11.12
CA LYS A 466 6.15 -19.44 10.81
C LYS A 466 6.03 -19.63 9.31
N PHE A 467 6.56 -20.74 8.80
CA PHE A 467 6.25 -21.19 7.45
C PHE A 467 4.75 -21.53 7.36
N ASP A 468 4.12 -21.18 6.24
CA ASP A 468 2.72 -21.47 5.95
C ASP A 468 2.65 -22.35 4.70
N ASP A 469 2.20 -23.60 4.84
CA ASP A 469 2.11 -24.57 3.74
C ASP A 469 0.69 -24.51 3.16
N CYS A 470 0.46 -23.58 2.24
CA CYS A 470 -0.89 -23.26 1.76
C CYS A 470 -0.94 -23.15 0.23
N ASP A 471 -1.97 -23.76 -0.38
CA ASP A 471 -2.17 -23.87 -1.84
C ASP A 471 -2.55 -22.53 -2.53
N LYS A 472 -2.04 -21.40 -2.06
CA LYS A 472 -2.41 -20.06 -2.54
C LYS A 472 -1.18 -19.24 -2.88
N GLU A 473 -1.36 -18.42 -3.90
CA GLU A 473 -0.45 -17.36 -4.27
C GLU A 473 -0.24 -16.38 -3.09
N ALA A 474 0.99 -15.91 -2.90
CA ALA A 474 1.41 -14.94 -1.88
C ALA A 474 1.12 -15.32 -0.39
N CYS A 475 1.26 -16.59 0.00
CA CYS A 475 0.94 -17.05 1.36
C CYS A 475 2.00 -16.65 2.43
N LEU A 476 1.58 -15.99 3.52
CA LEU A 476 2.45 -15.51 4.62
C LEU A 476 1.81 -15.67 6.00
N SER A 477 2.54 -16.23 6.98
CA SER A 477 2.10 -16.30 8.39
C SER A 477 2.88 -15.34 9.30
N PHE A 478 2.17 -14.37 9.91
CA PHE A 478 2.73 -13.37 10.82
C PHE A 478 1.69 -12.84 11.82
N SER A 479 2.15 -12.19 12.90
CA SER A 479 1.31 -11.42 13.83
C SER A 479 1.78 -9.97 13.86
N LYS A 480 0.89 -9.03 13.49
CA LYS A 480 1.20 -7.59 13.42
C LYS A 480 1.60 -7.04 14.78
N GLU A 481 0.99 -7.56 15.84
CA GLU A 481 1.27 -7.26 17.24
C GLU A 481 2.73 -7.61 17.60
N VAL A 482 3.23 -8.75 17.12
CA VAL A 482 4.63 -9.17 17.34
C VAL A 482 5.60 -8.39 16.44
N LEU A 483 5.24 -8.10 15.17
CA LEU A 483 6.01 -7.21 14.30
C LEU A 483 6.23 -5.82 14.94
N CYS A 484 5.22 -5.33 15.67
CA CYS A 484 5.24 -4.06 16.40
C CYS A 484 5.92 -4.10 17.77
N ALA A 485 6.14 -5.27 18.36
CA ALA A 485 6.68 -5.42 19.72
C ALA A 485 8.16 -5.86 19.77
N ARG A 486 8.73 -6.38 18.67
CA ARG A 486 10.07 -6.99 18.66
C ARG A 486 11.09 -6.15 17.88
N ALA A 487 12.30 -6.04 18.44
CA ALA A 487 13.42 -5.34 17.80
C ALA A 487 14.12 -6.18 16.70
N THR A 488 14.05 -7.51 16.79
CA THR A 488 14.66 -8.46 15.84
C THR A 488 13.60 -9.41 15.30
N VAL A 489 13.35 -9.30 13.99
CA VAL A 489 12.27 -9.93 13.22
C VAL A 489 12.81 -10.25 11.83
N ASP A 490 12.39 -11.37 11.24
CA ASP A 490 12.83 -11.85 9.93
C ASP A 490 11.80 -11.73 8.80
N HIS A 491 10.63 -11.15 9.08
CA HIS A 491 9.43 -11.16 8.22
C HIS A 491 9.69 -10.79 6.75
N ASN A 492 10.53 -9.80 6.45
CA ASN A 492 10.81 -9.44 5.05
C ASN A 492 11.68 -10.50 4.34
N TYR A 493 12.66 -11.11 5.01
CA TYR A 493 13.42 -12.23 4.45
C TYR A 493 12.49 -13.43 4.22
N TYR A 494 11.62 -13.71 5.21
CA TYR A 494 10.60 -14.74 5.12
C TYR A 494 9.70 -14.54 3.89
N ALA A 495 9.16 -13.34 3.71
CA ALA A 495 8.23 -13.05 2.63
C ALA A 495 8.89 -13.11 1.24
N ILE A 496 10.10 -12.58 1.09
CA ILE A 496 10.87 -12.69 -0.17
C ILE A 496 11.25 -14.15 -0.46
N CYS A 497 11.77 -14.88 0.53
CA CYS A 497 12.15 -16.28 0.35
C CYS A 497 10.96 -17.21 0.08
N GLN A 498 9.84 -17.08 0.79
CA GLN A 498 8.65 -17.90 0.54
C GLN A 498 7.96 -17.52 -0.77
N ASN A 499 7.65 -16.24 -1.04
CA ASN A 499 6.77 -15.87 -2.15
C ASN A 499 7.48 -15.57 -3.48
N LEU A 500 8.78 -15.26 -3.48
CA LEU A 500 9.50 -14.86 -4.70
C LEU A 500 10.67 -15.77 -5.07
N LEU A 501 11.43 -16.30 -4.11
CA LEU A 501 12.73 -16.93 -4.42
C LEU A 501 12.74 -18.47 -4.36
N SER A 502 12.12 -19.09 -3.35
CA SER A 502 12.20 -20.55 -3.14
C SER A 502 11.20 -21.33 -4.00
N ARG A 503 11.34 -22.67 -4.01
CA ARG A 503 10.39 -23.59 -4.65
C ARG A 503 8.94 -23.49 -4.14
N HIS A 504 8.73 -22.89 -2.96
CA HIS A 504 7.41 -22.67 -2.35
C HIS A 504 6.67 -21.47 -2.95
N ALA A 505 7.37 -20.59 -3.69
CA ALA A 505 6.76 -19.47 -4.40
C ALA A 505 5.83 -19.97 -5.50
N THR A 506 4.56 -19.56 -5.46
CA THR A 506 3.54 -19.86 -6.47
C THR A 506 2.94 -18.58 -7.06
N TRP A 507 2.85 -18.50 -8.38
CA TRP A 507 2.24 -17.37 -9.09
C TRP A 507 1.66 -17.78 -10.44
N ARG A 508 0.42 -17.38 -10.70
CA ARG A 508 -0.34 -17.59 -11.95
C ARG A 508 -0.32 -19.05 -12.43
N GLY A 509 -0.40 -19.99 -11.47
CA GLY A 509 -0.36 -21.45 -11.71
C GLY A 509 1.04 -22.05 -11.97
N THR A 510 2.10 -21.27 -11.77
CA THR A 510 3.51 -21.71 -11.87
C THR A 510 4.13 -21.75 -10.47
N SER A 511 5.10 -22.63 -10.23
CA SER A 511 5.88 -22.70 -8.99
C SER A 511 7.39 -22.59 -9.26
N GLY A 512 8.19 -22.40 -8.22
CA GLY A 512 9.66 -22.44 -8.32
C GLY A 512 10.38 -21.13 -7.95
N GLY A 513 9.66 -20.01 -7.87
CA GLY A 513 10.25 -18.68 -7.62
C GLY A 513 11.15 -18.20 -8.76
N LEU A 514 11.89 -17.12 -8.55
CA LEU A 514 12.89 -16.62 -9.49
C LEU A 514 14.09 -17.56 -9.66
N LEU A 515 14.33 -18.47 -8.73
CA LEU A 515 15.54 -19.31 -8.68
C LEU A 515 15.28 -20.78 -9.05
N HIS A 516 14.23 -21.05 -9.84
CA HIS A 516 14.00 -22.35 -10.48
C HIS A 516 15.01 -22.66 -11.60
N ASP A 517 15.24 -23.95 -11.86
CA ASP A 517 16.13 -24.47 -12.90
C ASP A 517 17.53 -23.81 -12.94
N PRO A 518 18.30 -23.88 -11.83
CA PRO A 518 19.70 -23.45 -11.81
C PRO A 518 20.58 -24.27 -12.78
N PRO A 519 21.67 -23.68 -13.33
CA PRO A 519 22.68 -24.40 -14.11
C PRO A 519 23.29 -25.58 -13.34
N SER A 520 23.76 -26.60 -14.07
CA SER A 520 24.25 -27.87 -13.48
C SER A 520 25.28 -27.65 -12.37
N GLU A 521 26.25 -26.76 -12.58
CA GLU A 521 27.33 -26.54 -11.60
C GLU A 521 26.86 -25.79 -10.33
N ILE A 522 25.74 -25.05 -10.40
CA ILE A 522 25.10 -24.40 -9.25
C ILE A 522 24.15 -25.36 -8.51
N ALA A 523 23.55 -26.32 -9.22
CA ALA A 523 22.70 -27.35 -8.63
C ALA A 523 23.51 -28.45 -7.90
N LYS A 524 24.73 -28.71 -8.35
CA LYS A 524 25.57 -29.88 -8.03
C LYS A 524 25.98 -30.02 -6.57
N ASP A 525 26.09 -28.93 -5.81
CA ASP A 525 26.43 -28.96 -4.38
C ASP A 525 25.20 -28.89 -3.46
N GLY A 526 24.01 -28.65 -4.02
CA GLY A 526 22.77 -28.46 -3.27
C GLY A 526 22.71 -27.20 -2.38
N ARG A 527 23.75 -26.34 -2.40
CA ARG A 527 23.88 -25.20 -1.47
C ARG A 527 22.79 -24.17 -1.68
N LEU A 528 22.43 -23.88 -2.94
CA LEU A 528 21.37 -22.92 -3.25
C LEU A 528 20.00 -23.40 -2.73
N GLU A 529 19.66 -24.66 -2.96
CA GLU A 529 18.41 -25.24 -2.47
C GLU A 529 18.40 -25.27 -0.94
N ALA A 530 19.49 -25.68 -0.29
CA ALA A 530 19.59 -25.70 1.18
C ALA A 530 19.41 -24.32 1.82
N LEU A 531 19.96 -23.25 1.21
CA LEU A 531 19.80 -21.87 1.68
C LEU A 531 18.38 -21.35 1.45
N LEU A 532 17.76 -21.66 0.31
CA LEU A 532 16.37 -21.27 0.01
C LEU A 532 15.37 -22.01 0.91
N ASP A 533 15.59 -23.31 1.17
CA ASP A 533 14.80 -24.11 2.09
C ASP A 533 14.84 -23.54 3.51
N GLU A 534 16.03 -23.28 4.05
CA GLU A 534 16.18 -22.76 5.41
C GLU A 534 15.71 -21.30 5.52
N CYS A 535 15.77 -20.51 4.43
CA CYS A 535 15.23 -19.16 4.40
C CYS A 535 13.69 -19.12 4.33
N ALA A 536 13.04 -20.03 3.59
CA ALA A 536 11.57 -20.11 3.57
C ALA A 536 11.03 -20.82 4.82
N ASN A 537 11.54 -22.02 5.10
CA ASN A 537 11.05 -22.97 6.10
C ASN A 537 12.20 -23.46 7.02
N PRO A 538 12.62 -22.64 7.99
CA PRO A 538 13.80 -22.89 8.83
C PRO A 538 13.63 -24.16 9.69
N LYS A 539 14.59 -25.08 9.56
CA LYS A 539 14.66 -26.34 10.32
C LYS A 539 15.44 -26.15 11.62
N LYS A 540 16.30 -25.14 11.70
CA LYS A 540 17.00 -24.70 12.91
C LYS A 540 16.26 -23.48 13.50
N ARG A 541 16.21 -23.39 14.83
CA ARG A 541 15.68 -22.20 15.53
C ARG A 541 16.55 -20.98 15.18
N TYR A 542 15.93 -19.91 14.71
CA TYR A 542 16.56 -18.71 14.16
C TYR A 542 17.42 -18.98 12.91
N GLY A 543 17.18 -20.10 12.23
CA GLY A 543 17.89 -20.50 11.02
C GLY A 543 17.69 -19.52 9.88
N ARG A 544 16.49 -18.90 9.77
CA ARG A 544 16.19 -17.96 8.68
C ARG A 544 17.11 -16.75 8.66
N PHE A 545 17.46 -16.19 9.83
CA PHE A 545 18.34 -15.02 9.94
C PHE A 545 19.73 -15.29 9.31
N GLN A 546 20.31 -16.45 9.60
CA GLN A 546 21.62 -16.84 9.07
C GLN A 546 21.52 -17.26 7.60
N ALA A 547 20.48 -18.03 7.23
CA ALA A 547 20.26 -18.47 5.86
C ALA A 547 19.99 -17.30 4.90
N ALA A 548 19.21 -16.29 5.32
CA ALA A 548 18.96 -15.08 4.54
C ALA A 548 20.26 -14.29 4.28
N LYS A 549 21.13 -14.17 5.29
CA LYS A 549 22.45 -13.53 5.15
C LYS A 549 23.34 -14.31 4.19
N GLU A 550 23.53 -15.62 4.41
CA GLU A 550 24.37 -16.47 3.55
C GLU A 550 23.84 -16.55 2.11
N LEU A 551 22.52 -16.54 1.92
CA LEU A 551 21.88 -16.45 0.60
C LEU A 551 22.16 -15.12 -0.08
N ARG A 552 22.06 -13.99 0.64
CA ARG A 552 22.36 -12.65 0.10
C ARG A 552 23.83 -12.54 -0.33
N GLU A 553 24.75 -13.02 0.52
CA GLU A 553 26.19 -13.07 0.21
C GLU A 553 26.51 -14.03 -0.96
N TYR A 554 25.81 -15.16 -1.08
CA TYR A 554 26.01 -16.13 -2.15
C TYR A 554 25.44 -15.65 -3.50
N LEU A 555 24.23 -15.06 -3.50
CA LEU A 555 23.66 -14.46 -4.71
C LEU A 555 24.50 -13.26 -5.19
N ALA A 556 25.07 -12.46 -4.27
CA ALA A 556 26.03 -11.42 -4.63
C ALA A 556 27.29 -12.00 -5.31
N GLN A 557 27.82 -13.14 -4.85
CA GLN A 557 28.93 -13.83 -5.52
C GLN A 557 28.53 -14.33 -6.92
N LEU A 558 27.32 -14.87 -7.09
CA LEU A 558 26.83 -15.35 -8.39
C LEU A 558 26.40 -14.21 -9.35
N SER A 559 26.15 -13.00 -8.84
CA SER A 559 25.75 -11.82 -9.63
C SER A 559 26.93 -10.93 -10.07
N ASN A 560 28.15 -11.21 -9.60
CA ASN A 560 29.37 -10.47 -9.94
C ASN A 560 30.39 -11.32 -10.75
N ASN A 561 29.98 -12.51 -11.21
CA ASN A 561 30.72 -13.38 -12.13
C ASN A 561 29.96 -13.51 -13.46
#